data_AF-A0A9Q5JNW3-F1
#
_entry.id   AF-A0A9Q5JNW3-F1
#
_cell.length_a   1.000
_cell.length_b   1.000
_cell.length_c   1.000
_cell.angle_alpha   90.00
_cell.angle_beta   90.00
_cell.angle_gamma   90.00
#
_symmetry.space_group_name_H-M   'P 1'
#
loop_
_entity.id
_entity.type
_entity.pdbx_description
1 polymer ?
#
loop_
_entity_poly.entity_id
_entity_poly.type
_entity_poly.pdbx_seq_one_letter_code
_entity_poly.pdbx_strand_id
1 'polypeptide(L)'
;MQNTKLELKHILIIIFIIILAIISFVFVVGYIISYVDPKHSITGYSIAISFVGVFATFGGAYLGAKVSGDNSRKLYEYQKNEKNKQIINKLEIAASIKMIKVLNHSNIAKESRLNLYVAPEDNRTYDEIMSSGIMETLDLIDGYANPIIELLEDREIYEGSPNLYRSLLKMFNECNRMNYHINQIDIKDKSGRLPEDFNNLSEDERDYLQDTVHEYRGYVRKDILINFVEFEFIENILNDCASEILNSISEENKLVESIDFKNHIDMRYTLNL
;
A
#
# COMPACT_ATOMS: atom_id res chain seq x y z
N MET A 1 27.03 14.97 5.12
CA MET A 1 27.92 14.59 6.24
C MET A 1 29.15 13.91 5.66
N GLN A 2 30.32 14.55 5.74
CA GLN A 2 31.57 14.01 5.19
C GLN A 2 31.98 12.76 5.98
N ASN A 3 31.96 11.59 5.32
CA ASN A 3 32.66 10.40 5.79
C ASN A 3 34.16 10.60 5.61
N THR A 4 34.81 11.31 6.54
CA THR A 4 36.26 11.28 6.65
C THR A 4 36.68 9.89 7.12
N LYS A 5 37.04 9.05 6.16
CA LYS A 5 37.69 7.77 6.38
C LYS A 5 39.03 8.07 7.06
N LEU A 6 39.08 7.98 8.39
CA LEU A 6 40.32 8.22 9.13
C LEU A 6 41.34 7.15 8.70
N GLU A 7 42.40 7.55 8.02
CA GLU A 7 43.42 6.59 7.61
C GLU A 7 44.11 5.98 8.84
N LEU A 8 44.49 4.71 8.74
CA LEU A 8 45.15 3.94 9.81
C LEU A 8 46.34 4.69 10.43
N LYS A 9 47.08 5.45 9.59
CA LYS A 9 48.20 6.29 10.01
C LYS A 9 47.79 7.36 11.04
N HIS A 10 46.63 7.98 10.88
CA HIS A 10 46.13 9.00 11.81
C HIS A 10 45.70 8.38 13.14
N ILE A 11 45.06 7.20 13.11
CA ILE A 11 44.67 6.46 14.31
C ILE A 11 45.92 6.10 15.14
N LEU A 12 46.95 5.58 14.48
CA LEU A 12 48.22 5.21 15.13
C LEU A 12 48.92 6.42 15.78
N ILE A 13 48.93 7.58 15.10
CA ILE A 13 49.50 8.81 15.66
C ILE A 13 48.73 9.27 16.91
N ILE A 14 47.39 9.22 16.87
CA ILE A 14 46.56 9.59 18.03
C ILE A 14 46.81 8.66 19.22
N ILE A 15 46.85 7.34 18.99
CA ILE A 15 47.16 6.35 20.03
C ILE A 15 48.53 6.62 20.65
N PHE A 16 49.54 6.89 19.81
CA PHE A 16 50.89 7.19 20.28
C PHE A 16 50.93 8.45 21.16
N ILE A 17 50.25 9.52 20.76
CA ILE A 17 50.16 10.77 21.54
C ILE A 17 49.48 10.52 22.90
N ILE A 18 48.40 9.73 22.92
CA ILE A 18 47.68 9.38 24.17
C ILE A 18 48.59 8.60 25.12
N ILE A 19 49.33 7.61 24.61
CA ILE A 19 50.28 6.83 25.43
C ILE A 19 51.37 7.74 26.00
N LEU A 20 51.94 8.64 25.18
CA LEU A 20 52.94 9.60 25.62
C LEU A 20 52.41 10.51 26.74
N ALA A 21 51.17 11.00 26.59
CA ALA A 21 50.52 11.84 27.59
C ALA A 21 50.30 11.10 28.91
N ILE A 22 49.86 9.83 28.86
CA ILE A 22 49.68 8.99 30.05
C ILE A 22 51.02 8.77 30.77
N ILE A 23 52.08 8.43 30.02
CA ILE A 23 53.42 8.23 30.57
C ILE A 23 53.91 9.52 31.23
N SER A 24 53.79 10.66 30.55
CA SER A 24 54.16 11.97 31.09
C SER A 24 53.38 12.31 32.37
N PHE A 25 52.08 12.03 32.42
CA PHE A 25 51.26 12.25 33.61
C PHE A 25 51.74 11.42 34.80
N VAL A 26 51.99 10.12 34.58
CA VAL A 26 52.48 9.22 35.64
C VAL A 26 53.83 9.68 36.18
N PHE A 27 54.74 10.11 35.30
CA PHE A 27 56.06 10.61 35.73
C PHE A 27 55.98 11.91 36.52
N VAL A 28 55.20 12.90 36.04
CA VAL A 28 55.09 14.21 36.71
C VAL A 28 54.39 14.08 38.06
N VAL A 29 53.24 13.42 38.11
CA VAL A 29 52.47 13.26 39.36
C VAL A 29 53.20 12.36 40.34
N GLY A 30 53.79 11.26 39.84
CA GLY A 30 54.61 10.38 40.64
C GLY A 30 55.77 11.13 41.29
N TYR A 31 56.54 11.89 40.52
CA TYR A 31 57.67 12.69 41.02
C TYR A 31 57.26 13.71 42.10
N ILE A 32 56.18 14.47 41.88
CA ILE A 32 55.70 15.47 42.85
C ILE A 32 55.34 14.80 44.18
N ILE A 33 54.63 13.68 44.15
CA ILE A 33 54.24 12.97 45.38
C ILE A 33 55.48 12.36 46.07
N SER A 34 56.39 11.76 45.30
CA SER A 34 57.65 11.22 45.83
C SER A 34 58.56 12.29 46.44
N TYR A 35 58.49 13.54 45.96
CA TYR A 35 59.25 14.66 46.52
C TYR A 35 58.67 15.12 47.87
N VAL A 36 57.34 15.11 48.01
CA VAL A 36 56.64 15.50 49.25
C VAL A 36 56.78 14.42 50.34
N ASP A 37 56.80 13.13 49.97
CA ASP A 37 57.06 12.02 50.91
C ASP A 37 58.18 11.07 50.40
N PRO A 38 59.45 11.43 50.65
CA PRO A 38 60.60 10.69 50.13
C PRO A 38 60.73 9.26 50.66
N LYS A 39 60.21 8.98 51.87
CA LYS A 39 60.31 7.66 52.51
C LYS A 39 59.42 6.61 51.82
N HIS A 40 58.37 7.06 51.14
CA HIS A 40 57.43 6.23 50.41
C HIS A 40 57.34 6.61 48.93
N SER A 41 58.49 6.98 48.33
CA SER A 41 58.60 7.47 46.97
C SER A 41 57.93 6.57 45.91
N ILE A 42 58.04 5.24 46.04
CA ILE A 42 57.42 4.26 45.13
C ILE A 42 55.87 4.34 45.17
N THR A 43 55.30 4.70 46.32
CA THR A 43 53.85 4.81 46.52
C THR A 43 53.24 5.92 45.66
N GLY A 44 53.97 7.01 45.40
CA GLY A 44 53.50 8.11 44.55
C GLY A 44 53.22 7.68 43.10
N TYR A 45 54.09 6.87 42.51
CA TYR A 45 53.89 6.31 41.17
C TYR A 45 52.74 5.29 41.15
N SER A 46 52.60 4.48 42.19
CA SER A 46 51.49 3.51 42.33
C SER A 46 50.12 4.21 42.35
N ILE A 47 50.02 5.35 43.07
CA ILE A 47 48.80 6.17 43.11
C ILE A 47 48.48 6.74 41.73
N ALA A 48 49.47 7.29 41.03
CA ALA A 48 49.28 7.86 39.69
C ALA A 48 48.82 6.81 38.67
N ILE A 49 49.41 5.61 38.69
CA ILE A 49 49.00 4.48 37.85
C ILE A 49 47.57 4.03 38.20
N SER A 50 47.25 3.92 39.49
CA SER A 50 45.91 3.52 39.94
C SER A 50 44.85 4.52 39.47
N PHE A 51 45.15 5.81 39.51
CA PHE A 51 44.27 6.86 38.99
C PHE A 51 44.00 6.67 37.50
N VAL A 52 45.04 6.52 36.68
CA VAL A 52 44.88 6.22 35.24
C VAL A 52 44.06 4.95 35.02
N GLY A 53 44.31 3.90 35.81
CA GLY A 53 43.56 2.63 35.74
C GLY A 53 42.06 2.83 35.97
N VAL A 54 41.68 3.61 36.98
CA VAL A 54 40.28 3.94 37.27
C VAL A 54 39.61 4.63 36.07
N PHE A 55 40.25 5.66 35.51
CA PHE A 55 39.70 6.36 34.33
C PHE A 55 39.68 5.49 33.07
N ALA A 56 40.68 4.62 32.89
CA ALA A 56 40.70 3.68 31.78
C ALA A 56 39.55 2.66 31.87
N THR A 57 39.27 2.15 33.07
CA THR A 57 38.13 1.23 33.31
C THR A 57 36.80 1.94 33.06
N PHE A 58 36.57 3.11 33.67
CA PHE A 58 35.31 3.83 33.49
C PHE A 58 35.13 4.37 32.08
N GLY A 59 36.18 4.94 31.49
CA GLY A 59 36.18 5.46 30.13
C GLY A 59 35.99 4.34 29.09
N GLY A 60 36.68 3.21 29.27
CA GLY A 60 36.52 2.02 28.43
C GLY A 60 35.12 1.42 28.54
N ALA A 61 34.59 1.28 29.76
CA ALA A 61 33.23 0.81 29.99
C ALA A 61 32.18 1.75 29.39
N TYR A 62 32.34 3.06 29.56
CA TYR A 62 31.45 4.08 28.98
C TYR A 62 31.47 4.03 27.44
N LEU A 63 32.65 4.00 26.82
CA LEU A 63 32.78 3.92 25.37
C LEU A 63 32.21 2.60 24.83
N GLY A 64 32.51 1.48 25.50
CA GLY A 64 31.97 0.17 25.16
C GLY A 64 30.44 0.11 25.26
N ALA A 65 29.87 0.68 26.33
CA ALA A 65 28.43 0.78 26.51
C ALA A 65 27.78 1.68 25.46
N LYS A 66 28.41 2.82 25.13
CA LYS A 66 27.91 3.76 24.11
C LYS A 66 27.88 3.12 22.72
N VAL A 67 28.99 2.48 22.30
CA VAL A 67 29.07 1.80 21.00
C VAL A 67 28.08 0.64 20.92
N SER A 68 27.97 -0.15 21.98
CA SER A 68 26.99 -1.24 22.06
C SER A 68 25.56 -0.72 22.00
N GLY A 69 25.23 0.35 22.72
CA GLY A 69 23.90 0.97 22.72
C GLY A 69 23.52 1.53 21.35
N ASP A 70 24.43 2.25 20.69
CA ASP A 70 24.19 2.80 19.35
C ASP A 70 23.99 1.70 18.29
N ASN A 71 24.78 0.63 18.35
CA ASN A 71 24.60 -0.51 17.45
C ASN A 71 23.30 -1.26 17.70
N SER A 72 22.94 -1.50 18.97
CA SER A 72 21.68 -2.13 19.34
C SER A 72 20.47 -1.31 18.88
N ARG A 73 20.52 0.02 19.00
CA ARG A 73 19.46 0.91 18.49
C ARG A 73 19.32 0.82 16.98
N LYS A 74 20.42 0.89 16.22
CA LYS A 74 20.39 0.75 14.76
C LYS A 74 19.83 -0.60 14.33
N LEU A 75 20.23 -1.68 15.01
CA LEU A 75 19.72 -3.02 14.73
C LEU A 75 18.21 -3.11 15.01
N TYR A 76 17.74 -2.53 16.11
CA TYR A 76 16.32 -2.47 16.44
C TYR A 76 15.51 -1.70 15.38
N GLU A 77 16.00 -0.53 14.96
CA GLU A 77 15.36 0.26 13.90
C GLU A 77 15.31 -0.51 12.58
N TYR A 78 16.40 -1.17 12.20
CA TYR A 78 16.45 -2.02 11.01
C TYR A 78 15.43 -3.16 11.07
N GLN A 79 15.40 -3.91 12.17
CA GLN A 79 14.46 -5.02 12.36
C GLN A 79 13.00 -4.54 12.37
N LYS A 80 12.72 -3.38 12.98
CA LYS A 80 11.39 -2.79 12.98
C LYS A 80 10.96 -2.42 11.56
N ASN A 81 11.84 -1.80 10.78
CA ASN A 81 11.56 -1.43 9.40
C ASN A 81 11.35 -2.66 8.50
N GLU A 82 12.16 -3.71 8.66
CA GLU A 82 11.94 -4.98 7.92
C GLU A 82 10.60 -5.62 8.26
N LYS A 83 10.23 -5.67 9.55
CA LYS A 83 8.93 -6.21 9.96
C LYS A 83 7.77 -5.39 9.38
N ASN A 84 7.87 -4.06 9.42
CA ASN A 84 6.86 -3.19 8.82
C ASN A 84 6.76 -3.43 7.30
N LYS A 85 7.90 -3.56 6.60
CA LYS A 85 7.90 -3.88 5.16
C LYS A 85 7.25 -5.24 4.88
N GLN A 86 7.53 -6.26 5.69
CA GLN A 86 6.91 -7.58 5.53
C GLN A 86 5.39 -7.53 5.71
N ILE A 87 4.90 -6.77 6.70
CA ILE A 87 3.46 -6.57 6.93
C ILE A 87 2.83 -5.87 5.72
N ILE A 88 3.42 -4.76 5.25
CA ILE A 88 2.93 -4.02 4.08
C ILE A 88 2.87 -4.94 2.86
N ASN A 89 3.93 -5.68 2.57
CA ASN A 89 3.98 -6.56 1.41
C ASN A 89 2.93 -7.67 1.50
N LYS A 90 2.71 -8.26 2.68
CA LYS A 90 1.65 -9.26 2.88
C LYS A 90 0.27 -8.68 2.57
N LEU A 91 -0.02 -7.46 3.04
CA LEU A 91 -1.32 -6.80 2.83
C LEU A 91 -1.53 -6.43 1.36
N GLU A 92 -0.50 -5.87 0.72
CA GLU A 92 -0.54 -5.50 -0.69
C GLU A 92 -0.69 -6.71 -1.63
N ILE A 93 -0.08 -7.84 -1.28
CA ILE A 93 -0.28 -9.12 -1.99
C ILE A 93 -1.72 -9.61 -1.81
N ALA A 94 -2.26 -9.56 -0.59
CA ALA A 94 -3.64 -9.96 -0.32
C ALA A 94 -4.63 -9.09 -1.11
N ALA A 95 -4.41 -7.77 -1.13
CA ALA A 95 -5.20 -6.84 -1.94
C ALA A 95 -5.08 -7.16 -3.43
N SER A 96 -3.87 -7.37 -3.95
CA SER A 96 -3.65 -7.75 -5.35
C SER A 96 -4.41 -9.03 -5.72
N ILE A 97 -4.45 -10.02 -4.84
CA ILE A 97 -5.21 -11.28 -5.04
C ILE A 97 -6.70 -11.00 -5.19
N LYS A 98 -7.28 -10.17 -4.32
CA LYS A 98 -8.71 -9.83 -4.41
C LYS A 98 -9.01 -8.97 -5.64
N MET A 99 -8.09 -8.08 -6.01
CA MET A 99 -8.22 -7.28 -7.23
C MET A 99 -8.22 -8.12 -8.50
N ILE A 100 -7.54 -9.27 -8.54
CA ILE A 100 -7.66 -10.21 -9.68
C ILE A 100 -9.11 -10.69 -9.83
N LYS A 101 -9.83 -10.96 -8.72
CA LYS A 101 -11.25 -11.34 -8.78
C LYS A 101 -12.10 -10.20 -9.35
N VAL A 102 -11.86 -8.98 -8.88
CA VAL A 102 -12.53 -7.76 -9.38
C VAL A 102 -12.30 -7.58 -10.87
N LEU A 103 -11.06 -7.72 -11.34
CA LEU A 103 -10.72 -7.58 -12.76
C LEU A 103 -11.33 -8.68 -13.64
N ASN A 104 -11.36 -9.93 -13.15
CA ASN A 104 -12.07 -10.99 -13.85
C ASN A 104 -13.57 -10.69 -13.96
N HIS A 105 -14.18 -10.23 -12.86
CA HIS A 105 -15.58 -9.82 -12.86
C HIS A 105 -15.85 -8.66 -13.83
N SER A 106 -14.97 -7.65 -13.85
CA SER A 106 -15.00 -6.54 -14.80
C SER A 106 -15.02 -7.02 -16.26
N ASN A 107 -14.24 -8.05 -16.59
CA ASN A 107 -14.25 -8.61 -17.95
C ASN A 107 -15.59 -9.27 -18.29
N ILE A 108 -16.19 -10.01 -17.35
CA ILE A 108 -17.51 -10.64 -17.53
C ILE A 108 -18.61 -9.57 -17.65
N ALA A 109 -18.51 -8.50 -16.85
CA ALA A 109 -19.39 -7.34 -16.94
C ALA A 109 -19.33 -6.69 -18.33
N LYS A 110 -18.11 -6.48 -18.85
CA LYS A 110 -17.90 -5.95 -20.20
C LYS A 110 -18.55 -6.83 -21.28
N GLU A 111 -18.42 -8.16 -21.18
CA GLU A 111 -19.11 -9.08 -22.09
C GLU A 111 -20.64 -8.98 -21.99
N SER A 112 -21.16 -8.86 -20.77
CA SER A 112 -22.59 -8.65 -20.52
C SER A 112 -23.10 -7.33 -21.13
N ARG A 113 -22.32 -6.25 -21.00
CA ARG A 113 -22.62 -4.97 -21.63
C ARG A 113 -22.64 -5.06 -23.16
N LEU A 114 -21.68 -5.78 -23.76
CA LEU A 114 -21.69 -6.01 -25.21
C LEU A 114 -22.92 -6.81 -25.66
N ASN A 115 -23.41 -7.75 -24.86
CA ASN A 115 -24.65 -8.48 -25.13
C ASN A 115 -25.91 -7.61 -24.98
N LEU A 116 -25.86 -6.56 -24.16
CA LEU A 116 -26.92 -5.54 -24.03
C LEU A 116 -26.93 -4.55 -25.22
N TYR A 117 -25.86 -4.46 -26.00
CA TYR A 117 -25.82 -3.66 -27.22
C TYR A 117 -26.60 -4.36 -28.35
N VAL A 118 -27.92 -4.18 -28.34
CA VAL A 118 -28.84 -4.81 -29.30
C VAL A 118 -29.37 -3.78 -30.28
N ALA A 119 -29.19 -4.02 -31.58
CA ALA A 119 -29.64 -3.10 -32.63
C ALA A 119 -31.19 -2.98 -32.68
N PRO A 120 -31.75 -1.84 -33.12
CA PRO A 120 -33.19 -1.61 -33.17
C PRO A 120 -33.97 -2.63 -34.02
N GLU A 121 -33.34 -3.21 -35.04
CA GLU A 121 -33.90 -4.21 -35.95
C GLU A 121 -33.83 -5.66 -35.44
N ASP A 122 -33.28 -5.91 -34.25
CA ASP A 122 -33.21 -7.26 -33.69
C ASP A 122 -34.61 -7.81 -33.35
N ASN A 123 -34.91 -8.99 -33.89
CA ASN A 123 -36.23 -9.63 -33.81
C ASN A 123 -36.43 -10.48 -32.56
N ARG A 124 -35.40 -10.71 -31.75
CA ARG A 124 -35.53 -11.45 -30.47
C ARG A 124 -36.46 -10.69 -29.54
N THR A 125 -37.19 -11.41 -28.71
CA THR A 125 -37.98 -10.81 -27.63
C THR A 125 -37.06 -10.26 -26.55
N TYR A 126 -37.57 -9.32 -25.74
CA TYR A 126 -36.85 -8.79 -24.58
C TYR A 126 -36.40 -9.92 -23.65
N ASP A 127 -37.29 -10.88 -23.38
CA ASP A 127 -37.01 -11.99 -22.46
C ASP A 127 -35.94 -12.95 -23.03
N GLU A 128 -35.92 -13.19 -24.35
CA GLU A 128 -34.87 -13.97 -25.01
C GLU A 128 -33.50 -13.30 -24.88
N ILE A 129 -33.45 -11.96 -24.97
CA ILE A 129 -32.21 -11.20 -24.82
C ILE A 129 -31.75 -11.25 -23.37
N MET A 130 -32.62 -10.94 -22.40
CA MET A 130 -32.25 -10.92 -20.98
C MET A 130 -31.89 -12.31 -20.45
N SER A 131 -32.42 -13.37 -21.05
CA SER A 131 -32.06 -14.76 -20.71
C SER A 131 -30.75 -15.24 -21.33
N SER A 132 -30.07 -14.43 -22.15
CA SER A 132 -28.86 -14.82 -22.89
C SER A 132 -27.56 -14.78 -22.08
N GLY A 133 -27.65 -14.86 -20.75
CA GLY A 133 -26.51 -14.78 -19.84
C GLY A 133 -26.05 -13.34 -19.58
N ILE A 134 -26.97 -12.37 -19.69
CA ILE A 134 -26.72 -10.99 -19.29
C ILE A 134 -26.71 -10.94 -17.76
N MET A 135 -25.61 -10.43 -17.20
CA MET A 135 -25.47 -10.16 -15.78
C MET A 135 -26.52 -9.14 -15.30
N GLU A 136 -27.16 -9.40 -14.17
CA GLU A 136 -28.03 -8.41 -13.54
C GLU A 136 -27.17 -7.31 -12.90
N THR A 137 -27.66 -6.07 -12.87
CA THR A 137 -26.90 -4.91 -12.36
C THR A 137 -26.52 -5.04 -10.88
N LEU A 138 -27.30 -5.79 -10.09
CA LEU A 138 -26.92 -6.11 -8.71
C LEU A 138 -25.70 -7.03 -8.66
N ASP A 139 -25.67 -8.07 -9.50
CA ASP A 139 -24.52 -8.98 -9.61
C ASP A 139 -23.26 -8.25 -10.10
N LEU A 140 -23.44 -7.25 -10.98
CA LEU A 140 -22.38 -6.32 -11.37
C LEU A 140 -21.76 -5.67 -10.13
N ILE A 141 -22.56 -5.01 -9.31
CA ILE A 141 -22.07 -4.30 -8.11
C ILE A 141 -21.47 -5.28 -7.10
N ASP A 142 -22.10 -6.43 -6.87
CA ASP A 142 -21.66 -7.41 -5.88
C ASP A 142 -20.30 -8.03 -6.21
N GLY A 143 -20.00 -8.26 -7.49
CA GLY A 143 -18.69 -8.79 -7.90
C GLY A 143 -17.54 -7.80 -7.70
N TYR A 144 -17.83 -6.49 -7.64
CA TYR A 144 -16.89 -5.47 -7.19
C TYR A 144 -16.87 -5.36 -5.66
N ALA A 145 -18.03 -5.34 -4.99
CA ALA A 145 -18.13 -5.06 -3.56
C ALA A 145 -17.55 -6.19 -2.67
N ASN A 146 -17.87 -7.46 -2.98
CA ASN A 146 -17.54 -8.57 -2.10
C ASN A 146 -16.03 -8.75 -1.85
N PRO A 147 -15.15 -8.72 -2.88
CA PRO A 147 -13.71 -8.81 -2.65
C PRO A 147 -13.15 -7.65 -1.81
N ILE A 148 -13.78 -6.48 -1.88
CA ILE A 148 -13.37 -5.27 -1.16
C ILE A 148 -13.81 -5.31 0.31
N ILE A 149 -15.02 -5.80 0.57
CA ILE A 149 -15.51 -6.00 1.94
C ILE A 149 -14.59 -6.98 2.68
N GLU A 150 -14.23 -8.10 2.05
CA GLU A 150 -13.29 -9.08 2.63
C GLU A 150 -11.94 -8.44 3.01
N LEU A 151 -11.45 -7.46 2.24
CA LEU A 151 -10.24 -6.71 2.59
C LEU A 151 -10.50 -5.74 3.75
N LEU A 152 -11.59 -4.98 3.70
CA LEU A 152 -11.90 -3.98 4.73
C LEU A 152 -12.17 -4.59 6.11
N GLU A 153 -12.60 -5.84 6.18
CA GLU A 153 -12.72 -6.61 7.42
C GLU A 153 -11.37 -6.95 8.05
N ASP A 154 -10.28 -6.95 7.27
CA ASP A 154 -8.92 -7.15 7.77
C ASP A 154 -8.37 -5.86 8.41
N ARG A 155 -8.39 -5.83 9.74
CA ARG A 155 -7.91 -4.70 10.55
C ARG A 155 -6.44 -4.36 10.32
N GLU A 156 -5.61 -5.29 9.82
CA GLU A 156 -4.20 -5.03 9.55
C GLU A 156 -4.00 -4.06 8.37
N ILE A 157 -4.97 -3.94 7.45
CA ILE A 157 -4.85 -3.08 6.24
C ILE A 157 -4.74 -1.60 6.60
N TYR A 158 -5.52 -1.13 7.57
CA TYR A 158 -5.52 0.29 7.97
C TYR A 158 -4.15 0.75 8.49
N GLU A 159 -3.51 -0.07 9.34
CA GLU A 159 -2.24 0.28 9.96
C GLU A 159 -1.06 0.12 8.99
N GLY A 160 -1.14 -0.84 8.07
CA GLY A 160 -0.07 -1.15 7.13
C GLY A 160 -0.02 -0.23 5.92
N SER A 161 -1.15 0.02 5.24
CA SER A 161 -1.19 0.80 4.00
C SER A 161 -2.37 1.78 3.95
N PRO A 162 -2.20 3.01 4.50
CA PRO A 162 -3.28 3.98 4.59
C PRO A 162 -3.86 4.42 3.24
N ASN A 163 -3.03 4.46 2.19
CA ASN A 163 -3.50 4.83 0.84
C ASN A 163 -4.37 3.73 0.25
N LEU A 164 -3.94 2.46 0.36
CA LEU A 164 -4.73 1.30 -0.04
C LEU A 164 -6.07 1.27 0.70
N TYR A 165 -6.05 1.44 2.03
CA TYR A 165 -7.26 1.50 2.83
C TYR A 165 -8.24 2.58 2.36
N ARG A 166 -7.74 3.78 2.02
CA ARG A 166 -8.58 4.87 1.49
C ARG A 166 -9.21 4.52 0.14
N SER A 167 -8.45 3.93 -0.79
CA SER A 167 -8.97 3.52 -2.09
C SER A 167 -10.02 2.41 -1.94
N LEU A 168 -9.80 1.44 -1.05
CA LEU A 168 -10.77 0.38 -0.72
C LEU A 168 -12.08 0.96 -0.16
N LEU A 169 -11.99 1.90 0.79
CA LEU A 169 -13.16 2.57 1.34
C LEU A 169 -13.92 3.38 0.30
N LYS A 170 -13.21 4.06 -0.61
CA LYS A 170 -13.84 4.80 -1.71
C LYS A 170 -14.66 3.85 -2.58
N MET A 171 -14.07 2.74 -3.01
CA MET A 171 -14.79 1.74 -3.80
C MET A 171 -16.00 1.15 -3.07
N PHE A 172 -15.86 0.83 -1.78
CA PHE A 172 -16.98 0.36 -0.95
C PHE A 172 -18.13 1.38 -0.91
N ASN A 173 -17.81 2.68 -0.76
CA ASN A 173 -18.82 3.73 -0.77
C ASN A 173 -19.49 3.86 -2.14
N GLU A 174 -18.73 3.77 -3.24
CA GLU A 174 -19.27 3.81 -4.59
C GLU A 174 -20.19 2.61 -4.88
N CYS A 175 -19.81 1.38 -4.49
CA CYS A 175 -20.70 0.22 -4.61
C CYS A 175 -22.03 0.45 -3.88
N ASN A 176 -22.00 1.00 -2.66
CA ASN A 176 -23.22 1.31 -1.92
C ASN A 176 -24.04 2.43 -2.57
N ARG A 177 -23.38 3.46 -3.10
CA ARG A 177 -24.03 4.57 -3.81
C ARG A 177 -24.73 4.06 -5.06
N MET A 178 -24.06 3.23 -5.86
CA MET A 178 -24.63 2.61 -7.06
C MET A 178 -25.77 1.66 -6.72
N ASN A 179 -25.64 0.84 -5.67
CA ASN A 179 -26.73 -0.03 -5.22
C ASN A 179 -27.96 0.81 -4.79
N TYR A 180 -27.75 1.89 -4.06
CA TYR A 180 -28.85 2.77 -3.67
C TYR A 180 -29.48 3.46 -4.88
N HIS A 181 -28.67 3.91 -5.86
CA HIS A 181 -29.13 4.50 -7.12
C HIS A 181 -30.06 3.54 -7.89
N ILE A 182 -29.64 2.31 -8.17
CA ILE A 182 -30.47 1.35 -8.92
C ILE A 182 -31.74 0.92 -8.18
N ASN A 183 -31.79 1.10 -6.86
CA ASN A 183 -33.00 0.88 -6.06
C ASN A 183 -33.98 2.06 -6.12
N GLN A 184 -33.54 3.25 -6.56
CA GLN A 184 -34.41 4.43 -6.74
C GLN A 184 -35.02 4.51 -8.14
N ILE A 185 -34.43 3.82 -9.12
CA ILE A 185 -34.81 3.93 -10.53
C ILE A 185 -35.31 2.60 -11.10
N ASP A 186 -36.23 2.66 -12.07
CA ASP A 186 -36.63 1.47 -12.83
C ASP A 186 -35.69 1.31 -14.03
N ILE A 187 -34.57 0.62 -13.82
CA ILE A 187 -33.60 0.29 -14.89
C ILE A 187 -34.21 -0.59 -15.99
N LYS A 188 -35.36 -1.23 -15.73
CA LYS A 188 -36.10 -2.08 -16.68
C LYS A 188 -37.21 -1.29 -17.41
N ASP A 189 -37.22 0.05 -17.29
CA ASP A 189 -38.16 0.91 -18.01
C ASP A 189 -38.00 0.75 -19.52
N LYS A 190 -39.07 0.25 -20.15
CA LYS A 190 -39.13 0.03 -21.60
C LYS A 190 -39.49 1.30 -22.38
N SER A 191 -39.76 2.42 -21.69
CA SER A 191 -40.15 3.69 -22.31
C SER A 191 -38.97 4.41 -22.98
N GLY A 192 -37.72 4.06 -22.63
CA GLY A 192 -36.50 4.70 -23.14
C GLY A 192 -36.29 6.12 -22.60
N ARG A 193 -36.92 6.47 -21.49
CA ARG A 193 -36.73 7.73 -20.78
C ARG A 193 -35.84 7.47 -19.58
N LEU A 194 -34.78 8.26 -19.44
CA LEU A 194 -33.90 8.16 -18.29
C LEU A 194 -34.67 8.56 -17.03
N PRO A 195 -34.71 7.71 -15.99
CA PRO A 195 -35.26 8.08 -14.69
C PRO A 195 -34.37 9.13 -14.01
N GLU A 196 -34.97 10.08 -13.30
CA GLU A 196 -34.22 11.17 -12.64
C GLU A 196 -33.81 10.75 -11.22
N ASP A 197 -32.49 10.69 -10.94
CA ASP A 197 -31.94 10.57 -9.58
C ASP A 197 -31.14 11.82 -9.20
N PHE A 198 -31.79 12.76 -8.52
CA PHE A 198 -31.14 13.98 -8.01
C PHE A 198 -30.47 13.81 -6.65
N ASN A 199 -30.67 12.67 -5.97
CA ASN A 199 -30.20 12.48 -4.61
C ASN A 199 -28.83 11.79 -4.55
N ASN A 200 -28.54 10.88 -5.49
CA ASN A 200 -27.29 10.10 -5.48
C ASN A 200 -26.28 10.49 -6.53
N LEU A 201 -26.76 10.95 -7.68
CA LEU A 201 -25.91 11.31 -8.80
C LEU A 201 -25.59 12.81 -8.72
N SER A 202 -24.35 13.16 -9.04
CA SER A 202 -23.94 14.54 -9.29
C SER A 202 -24.56 15.07 -10.59
N GLU A 203 -24.46 16.38 -10.81
CA GLU A 203 -24.93 17.01 -12.05
C GLU A 203 -24.19 16.46 -13.27
N ASP A 204 -22.86 16.39 -13.19
CA ASP A 204 -22.00 15.85 -14.25
C ASP A 204 -22.36 14.39 -14.60
N GLU A 205 -22.69 13.55 -13.62
CA GLU A 205 -23.09 12.15 -13.85
C GLU A 205 -24.47 12.04 -14.51
N ARG A 206 -25.41 12.90 -14.13
CA ARG A 206 -26.73 12.92 -14.77
C ARG A 206 -26.63 13.42 -16.21
N ASP A 207 -25.81 14.44 -16.45
CA ASP A 207 -25.55 14.97 -17.79
C ASP A 207 -24.88 13.89 -18.65
N TYR A 208 -23.89 13.18 -18.10
CA TYR A 208 -23.27 12.02 -18.76
C TYR A 208 -24.30 10.95 -19.16
N LEU A 209 -25.20 10.54 -18.25
CA LEU A 209 -26.23 9.56 -18.57
C LEU A 209 -27.18 10.06 -19.66
N GLN A 210 -27.61 11.32 -19.61
CA GLN A 210 -28.48 11.91 -20.63
C GLN A 210 -27.82 11.95 -22.01
N ASP A 211 -26.56 12.38 -22.06
CA ASP A 211 -25.76 12.42 -23.28
C ASP A 211 -25.57 11.01 -23.84
N THR A 212 -25.27 10.03 -22.99
CA THR A 212 -25.10 8.63 -23.38
C THR A 212 -26.41 8.03 -23.93
N VAL A 213 -27.55 8.28 -23.28
CA VAL A 213 -28.86 7.88 -23.81
C VAL A 213 -29.13 8.54 -25.16
N HIS A 214 -28.78 9.82 -25.32
CA HIS A 214 -28.96 10.52 -26.59
C HIS A 214 -28.11 9.92 -27.71
N GLU A 215 -26.84 9.64 -27.42
CA GLU A 215 -25.89 9.01 -28.34
C GLU A 215 -26.40 7.67 -28.84
N TYR A 216 -26.86 6.79 -27.93
CA TYR A 216 -27.25 5.42 -28.27
C TYR A 216 -28.70 5.24 -28.73
N ARG A 217 -29.55 6.28 -28.68
CA ARG A 217 -30.99 6.19 -29.02
C ARG A 217 -31.28 5.66 -30.44
N GLY A 218 -30.34 5.81 -31.38
CA GLY A 218 -30.44 5.28 -32.74
C GLY A 218 -29.78 3.93 -32.97
N TYR A 219 -29.01 3.44 -32.00
CA TYR A 219 -28.13 2.28 -32.14
C TYR A 219 -28.49 1.11 -31.23
N VAL A 220 -29.16 1.40 -30.11
CA VAL A 220 -29.63 0.40 -29.15
C VAL A 220 -31.15 0.39 -29.12
N ARG A 221 -31.72 -0.80 -29.08
CA ARG A 221 -33.16 -1.03 -29.05
C ARG A 221 -33.78 -0.35 -27.83
N LYS A 222 -34.91 0.33 -28.06
CA LYS A 222 -35.52 1.27 -27.11
C LYS A 222 -35.87 0.67 -25.74
N ASP A 223 -36.33 -0.57 -25.70
CA ASP A 223 -36.71 -1.29 -24.47
C ASP A 223 -35.50 -1.84 -23.70
N ILE A 224 -34.28 -1.71 -24.24
CA ILE A 224 -33.01 -2.15 -23.62
C ILE A 224 -32.11 -0.96 -23.29
N LEU A 225 -32.26 0.14 -24.02
CA LEU A 225 -31.40 1.34 -23.95
C LEU A 225 -31.09 1.79 -22.52
N ILE A 226 -32.09 1.89 -21.65
CA ILE A 226 -31.87 2.34 -20.26
C ILE A 226 -31.02 1.34 -19.49
N ASN A 227 -31.34 0.04 -19.57
CA ASN A 227 -30.55 -1.00 -18.92
C ASN A 227 -29.09 -1.00 -19.42
N PHE A 228 -28.88 -0.87 -20.74
CA PHE A 228 -27.55 -0.77 -21.32
C PHE A 228 -26.75 0.43 -20.78
N VAL A 229 -27.34 1.63 -20.79
CA VAL A 229 -26.66 2.86 -20.37
C VAL A 229 -26.36 2.86 -18.88
N GLU A 230 -27.31 2.43 -18.03
CA GLU A 230 -27.09 2.33 -16.58
C GLU A 230 -26.03 1.28 -16.23
N PHE A 231 -26.04 0.14 -16.92
CA PHE A 231 -25.01 -0.88 -16.75
C PHE A 231 -23.63 -0.34 -17.10
N GLU A 232 -23.50 0.35 -18.24
CA GLU A 232 -22.24 0.98 -18.67
C GLU A 232 -21.75 2.04 -17.67
N PHE A 233 -22.65 2.89 -17.19
CA PHE A 233 -22.33 3.93 -16.23
C PHE A 233 -21.76 3.36 -14.92
N ILE A 234 -22.45 2.37 -14.34
CA ILE A 234 -22.01 1.71 -13.10
C ILE A 234 -20.69 0.97 -13.33
N GLU A 235 -20.56 0.24 -14.45
CA GLU A 235 -19.32 -0.46 -14.82
C GLU A 235 -18.13 0.51 -14.85
N ASN A 236 -18.29 1.68 -15.49
CA ASN A 236 -17.23 2.68 -15.61
C ASN A 236 -16.80 3.25 -14.25
N ILE A 237 -17.74 3.65 -13.40
CA ILE A 237 -17.42 4.19 -12.06
C ILE A 237 -16.65 3.16 -11.21
N LEU A 238 -17.08 1.90 -11.25
CA LEU A 238 -16.45 0.85 -10.45
C LEU A 238 -15.08 0.43 -11.01
N ASN A 239 -14.89 0.47 -12.33
CA ASN A 239 -13.59 0.28 -12.98
C ASN A 239 -12.57 1.36 -12.62
N ASP A 240 -13.00 2.61 -12.52
CA ASP A 240 -12.14 3.72 -12.09
C ASP A 240 -11.68 3.51 -10.64
N CYS A 241 -12.61 3.12 -9.75
CA CYS A 241 -12.28 2.77 -8.38
C CYS A 241 -11.30 1.59 -8.29
N ALA A 242 -11.50 0.56 -9.11
CA ALA A 242 -10.61 -0.59 -9.16
C ALA A 242 -9.18 -0.18 -9.59
N SER A 243 -9.08 0.73 -10.56
CA SER A 243 -7.80 1.29 -11.03
C SER A 243 -7.09 2.09 -9.94
N GLU A 244 -7.83 2.88 -9.14
CA GLU A 244 -7.27 3.61 -8.00
C GLU A 244 -6.72 2.69 -6.90
N ILE A 245 -7.35 1.54 -6.66
CA ILE A 245 -6.83 0.54 -5.73
C ILE A 245 -5.53 -0.05 -6.27
N LEU A 246 -5.49 -0.45 -7.54
CA LEU A 246 -4.27 -0.99 -8.15
C LEU A 246 -3.11 0.02 -8.08
N ASN A 247 -3.38 1.29 -8.33
CA ASN A 247 -2.38 2.36 -8.24
C ASN A 247 -1.90 2.63 -6.81
N SER A 248 -2.63 2.18 -5.79
CA SER A 248 -2.23 2.30 -4.39
C SER A 248 -1.31 1.17 -3.90
N ILE A 249 -1.16 0.10 -4.70
CA ILE A 249 -0.29 -1.05 -4.42
C ILE A 249 1.10 -0.76 -5.02
N SER A 250 2.17 -1.08 -4.28
CA SER A 250 3.53 -0.87 -4.79
C SER A 250 3.83 -1.77 -5.99
N GLU A 251 4.61 -1.27 -6.95
CA GLU A 251 4.96 -2.00 -8.18
C GLU A 251 5.58 -3.39 -7.90
N GLU A 252 6.36 -3.52 -6.82
CA GLU A 252 6.97 -4.81 -6.44
C GLU A 252 5.94 -5.87 -5.99
N ASN A 253 4.75 -5.44 -5.57
CA ASN A 253 3.68 -6.30 -5.08
C ASN A 253 2.48 -6.39 -6.04
N LYS A 254 2.48 -5.64 -7.16
CA LYS A 254 1.42 -5.70 -8.18
C LYS A 254 1.50 -7.03 -8.94
N LEU A 255 0.65 -7.97 -8.54
CA LEU A 255 0.56 -9.27 -9.22
C LEU A 255 -0.13 -9.20 -10.58
N VAL A 256 -1.01 -8.21 -10.80
CA VAL A 256 -1.79 -8.08 -12.04
C VAL A 256 -0.89 -7.94 -13.27
N GLU A 257 0.20 -7.20 -13.19
CA GLU A 257 1.15 -7.04 -14.31
C GLU A 257 2.02 -8.28 -14.52
N SER A 258 2.29 -9.03 -13.44
CA SER A 258 2.99 -10.31 -13.50
C SER A 258 2.13 -11.42 -14.11
N ILE A 259 0.83 -11.20 -14.08
CA ILE A 259 -0.18 -12.00 -14.74
C ILE A 259 -0.28 -11.48 -16.19
N ASP A 260 0.76 -11.74 -17.00
CA ASP A 260 0.78 -11.45 -18.44
C ASP A 260 -0.11 -12.46 -19.19
N PHE A 261 -1.41 -12.46 -18.87
CA PHE A 261 -2.47 -13.03 -19.72
C PHE A 261 -2.66 -12.05 -20.88
N LYS A 262 -1.78 -12.05 -21.87
CA LYS A 262 -1.98 -11.24 -23.08
C LYS A 262 -3.34 -11.54 -23.69
N ASN A 263 -4.28 -10.65 -23.39
CA ASN A 263 -5.63 -10.58 -23.89
C ASN A 263 -6.53 -11.74 -23.41
N HIS A 264 -7.62 -11.35 -22.72
CA HIS A 264 -8.85 -12.09 -22.51
C HIS A 264 -9.07 -13.26 -23.48
N ILE A 265 -8.55 -14.42 -23.11
CA ILE A 265 -8.96 -15.72 -23.62
C ILE A 265 -9.39 -16.47 -22.38
N ASP A 266 -10.65 -16.90 -22.37
CA ASP A 266 -11.26 -17.77 -21.37
C ASP A 266 -10.21 -18.66 -20.72
N MET A 267 -9.86 -18.36 -19.46
CA MET A 267 -8.81 -19.07 -18.78
C MET A 267 -9.31 -20.48 -18.47
N ARG A 268 -8.83 -21.47 -19.23
CA ARG A 268 -9.15 -22.89 -19.02
C ARG A 268 -8.90 -23.34 -17.57
N TYR A 269 -7.96 -22.71 -16.88
CA TYR A 269 -7.63 -22.99 -15.50
C TYR A 269 -7.90 -21.74 -14.67
N THR A 270 -8.80 -21.86 -13.70
CA THR A 270 -9.08 -20.79 -12.74
C THR A 270 -8.27 -21.03 -11.46
N LEU A 271 -7.69 -19.95 -10.93
CA LEU A 271 -7.17 -19.92 -9.57
C LEU A 271 -8.33 -19.61 -8.63
N ASN A 272 -8.88 -20.63 -7.98
CA ASN A 272 -9.79 -20.44 -6.86
C ASN A 272 -8.95 -20.04 -5.64
N LEU A 273 -8.79 -18.72 -5.45
CA LEU A 273 -8.15 -18.10 -4.29
C LEU A 273 -9.18 -17.73 -3.22
#